data_AF-A0A6H5KYG1-F1
#
_entry.id   AF-A0A6H5KYG1-F1
#
_cell.length_a   1.000
_cell.length_b   1.000
_cell.length_c   1.000
_cell.angle_alpha   90.00
_cell.angle_beta   90.00
_cell.angle_gamma   90.00
#
_symmetry.space_group_name_H-M   'P 1'
#
loop_
_entity.id
_entity.type
_entity.pdbx_description
1 polymer ?
#
loop_
_entity_poly.entity_id
_entity_poly.type
_entity_poly.pdbx_seq_one_letter_code
_entity_poly.pdbx_strand_id
1 'polypeptide(L)'
;MESLKEQIAGWPQFSYVQALAGWFVIWAALVSLPPGHTEQKNVIRTNMVHGAVATSLAVVTILTGCDSTFSTAASVAFFAVDALVMISNGRRQKRLGEKLDSPARAMDYAHHLIGAVYGTFLLFGQEVVCQPSCPAPNLYTYAQTNEFSTLFYGLYRLTRHPIAGGLFALAFFGSRIVFNFMYLVPYSWSHCTFSGFMAIAAPYQLLQVAWMFLIVKKVAASLTCGRKPKAAKVA
;
A
#
# COMPACT_ATOMS: atom_id res chain seq x y z
N MET A 1 31.77 -13.78 -5.84
CA MET A 1 30.59 -12.91 -5.69
C MET A 1 29.92 -13.37 -4.40
N GLU A 2 30.05 -12.61 -3.31
CA GLU A 2 29.30 -12.92 -2.08
C GLU A 2 27.80 -12.84 -2.38
N SER A 3 27.04 -13.80 -1.86
CA SER A 3 25.59 -13.80 -1.99
C SER A 3 25.02 -12.54 -1.34
N LEU A 4 23.88 -12.02 -1.84
CA LEU A 4 23.20 -10.87 -1.24
C LEU A 4 22.96 -11.08 0.27
N LYS A 5 22.73 -12.34 0.68
CA LYS A 5 22.57 -12.77 2.06
C LYS A 5 23.83 -12.57 2.92
N GLU A 6 25.01 -12.80 2.37
CA GLU A 6 26.29 -12.57 3.07
C GLU A 6 26.58 -11.08 3.20
N GLN A 7 26.28 -10.27 2.19
CA GLN A 7 26.54 -8.82 2.19
C GLN A 7 25.74 -8.04 3.25
N ILE A 8 24.56 -8.55 3.61
CA ILE A 8 23.66 -7.93 4.60
C ILE A 8 23.71 -8.59 5.98
N ALA A 9 24.42 -9.71 6.13
CA ALA A 9 24.60 -10.35 7.44
C ALA A 9 25.31 -9.43 8.45
N GLY A 10 26.07 -8.44 7.96
CA GLY A 10 26.73 -7.41 8.77
C GLY A 10 25.91 -6.15 9.04
N TRP A 11 24.65 -6.07 8.59
CA TRP A 11 23.83 -4.88 8.82
C TRP A 11 23.40 -4.76 10.30
N PRO A 12 23.31 -3.52 10.83
CA PRO A 12 22.83 -3.30 12.19
C PRO A 12 21.45 -3.93 12.37
N GLN A 13 21.32 -4.75 13.41
CA GLN A 13 20.04 -5.32 13.80
C GLN A 13 19.28 -4.28 14.62
N PHE A 14 18.23 -3.70 14.03
CA PHE A 14 17.37 -2.75 14.73
C PHE A 14 16.23 -3.50 15.41
N SER A 15 15.91 -3.13 16.66
CA SER A 15 14.63 -3.55 17.23
C SER A 15 13.48 -2.94 16.43
N TYR A 16 12.30 -3.57 16.47
CA TYR A 16 11.11 -3.02 15.81
C TYR A 16 10.84 -1.57 16.22
N VAL A 17 10.99 -1.24 17.50
CA VAL A 17 10.78 0.12 18.02
C VAL A 17 11.77 1.12 17.40
N GLN A 18 13.05 0.74 17.30
CA GLN A 18 14.07 1.58 16.68
C GLN A 18 13.79 1.79 15.19
N ALA A 19 13.48 0.71 14.46
CA ALA A 19 13.14 0.78 13.04
C ALA A 19 11.88 1.64 12.81
N LEU A 20 10.84 1.45 13.62
CA LEU A 20 9.59 2.20 13.53
C LEU A 20 9.81 3.69 13.78
N ALA A 21 10.55 4.04 14.84
CA ALA A 21 10.87 5.44 15.17
C ALA A 21 11.71 6.10 14.05
N GLY A 22 12.72 5.40 13.54
CA GLY A 22 13.56 5.89 12.44
C GLY A 22 12.74 6.15 11.18
N TRP A 23 11.92 5.18 10.76
CA TRP A 23 11.03 5.35 9.61
C TRP A 23 9.99 6.44 9.82
N PHE A 24 9.43 6.58 11.01
CA PHE A 24 8.47 7.64 11.31
C PHE A 24 9.10 9.02 11.09
N VAL A 25 10.32 9.24 11.58
CA VAL A 25 11.06 10.49 11.36
C VAL A 25 11.31 10.72 9.88
N ILE A 26 11.75 9.69 9.14
CA ILE A 26 12.00 9.78 7.69
C ILE A 26 10.72 10.18 6.95
N TRP A 27 9.61 9.48 7.18
CA TRP A 27 8.34 9.78 6.51
C TRP A 27 7.80 11.15 6.86
N ALA A 28 7.86 11.54 8.15
CA ALA A 28 7.44 12.86 8.61
C ALA A 28 8.29 13.98 7.97
N ALA A 29 9.60 13.77 7.83
CA ALA A 29 10.49 14.70 7.15
C ALA A 29 10.15 14.80 5.66
N LEU A 30 10.01 13.67 4.97
CA LEU A 30 9.71 13.62 3.53
C LEU A 30 8.39 14.33 3.20
N VAL A 31 7.32 14.07 3.95
CA VAL A 31 6.02 14.71 3.71
C VAL A 31 6.02 16.20 4.09
N SER A 32 6.97 16.64 4.91
CA SER A 32 7.14 18.04 5.31
C SER A 32 8.04 18.84 4.37
N LEU A 33 8.77 18.19 3.45
CA LEU A 33 9.57 18.88 2.45
C LEU A 33 8.69 19.84 1.62
N PRO A 34 9.17 21.06 1.30
CA PRO A 34 8.40 22.01 0.52
C PRO A 34 7.84 21.38 -0.77
N PRO A 35 6.53 21.54 -1.04
CA PRO A 35 5.63 22.54 -0.47
C PRO A 35 4.85 22.09 0.79
N GLY A 36 5.21 20.94 1.38
CA GLY A 36 4.75 20.51 2.71
C GLY A 36 3.53 19.59 2.71
N HIS A 37 3.19 19.08 3.89
CA HIS A 37 2.18 18.02 4.09
C HIS A 37 0.74 18.46 3.81
N THR A 38 0.50 19.77 3.70
CA THR A 38 -0.80 20.32 3.35
C THR A 38 -1.08 20.31 1.85
N GLU A 39 -0.04 20.17 1.03
CA GLU A 39 -0.16 20.17 -0.41
C GLU A 39 -0.42 18.76 -0.94
N GLN A 40 -1.55 18.60 -1.65
CA GLN A 40 -1.96 17.29 -2.17
C GLN A 40 -0.89 16.65 -3.08
N LYS A 41 -0.16 17.48 -3.85
CA LYS A 41 0.92 16.98 -4.70
C LYS A 41 2.06 16.36 -3.89
N ASN A 42 2.37 16.91 -2.71
CA ASN A 42 3.43 16.38 -1.85
C ASN A 42 3.02 15.08 -1.15
N VAL A 43 1.75 14.99 -0.72
CA VAL A 43 1.17 13.75 -0.21
C VAL A 43 1.23 12.65 -1.27
N ILE A 44 0.80 12.95 -2.51
CA ILE A 44 0.87 11.97 -3.61
C ILE A 44 2.31 11.52 -3.88
N ARG A 45 3.28 12.43 -3.89
CA ARG A 45 4.70 12.09 -4.06
C ARG A 45 5.20 11.18 -2.93
N THR A 46 4.84 11.48 -1.69
CA THR A 46 5.23 10.66 -0.53
C THR A 46 4.66 9.24 -0.65
N ASN A 47 3.41 9.10 -1.09
CA ASN A 47 2.79 7.77 -1.32
C ASN A 47 3.51 7.01 -2.44
N MET A 48 3.96 7.69 -3.50
CA MET A 48 4.79 7.06 -4.54
C MET A 48 6.13 6.58 -3.99
N VAL A 49 6.80 7.39 -3.16
CA VAL A 49 8.07 7.01 -2.52
C VAL A 49 7.87 5.81 -1.59
N HIS A 50 6.81 5.80 -0.79
CA HIS A 50 6.43 4.62 -0.01
C HIS A 50 6.23 3.39 -0.91
N GLY A 51 5.55 3.54 -2.05
CA GLY A 51 5.37 2.46 -3.02
C GLY A 51 6.68 1.80 -3.45
N ALA A 52 7.66 2.62 -3.82
CA ALA A 52 9.00 2.16 -4.18
C ALA A 52 9.75 1.53 -3.01
N VAL A 53 9.76 2.20 -1.85
CA VAL A 53 10.49 1.74 -0.65
C VAL A 53 9.91 0.42 -0.13
N ALA A 54 8.59 0.35 0.05
CA ALA A 54 7.91 -0.85 0.55
C ALA A 54 8.13 -2.05 -0.38
N THR A 55 8.01 -1.85 -1.70
CA THR A 55 8.25 -2.91 -2.67
C THR A 55 9.71 -3.37 -2.65
N SER A 56 10.66 -2.43 -2.60
CA SER A 56 12.09 -2.75 -2.61
C SER A 56 12.51 -3.49 -1.33
N LEU A 57 12.08 -3.01 -0.16
CA LEU A 57 12.34 -3.67 1.11
C LEU A 57 11.69 -5.05 1.16
N ALA A 58 10.47 -5.19 0.64
CA ALA A 58 9.82 -6.49 0.55
C ALA A 58 10.59 -7.48 -0.32
N VAL A 59 11.04 -7.06 -1.51
CA VAL A 59 11.85 -7.90 -2.40
C VAL A 59 13.15 -8.31 -1.72
N VAL A 60 13.84 -7.37 -1.08
CA VAL A 60 15.07 -7.68 -0.32
C VAL A 60 14.76 -8.69 0.77
N THR A 61 13.80 -8.43 1.66
CA THR A 61 13.38 -9.38 2.71
C THR A 61 13.06 -10.75 2.13
N ILE A 62 12.28 -10.82 1.04
CA ILE A 62 11.92 -12.09 0.40
C ILE A 62 13.14 -12.86 -0.09
N LEU A 63 14.12 -12.17 -0.68
CA LEU A 63 15.33 -12.80 -1.22
C LEU A 63 16.34 -13.17 -0.14
N THR A 64 16.30 -12.51 1.02
CA THR A 64 17.40 -12.57 2.00
C THR A 64 17.04 -13.31 3.27
N GLY A 65 15.77 -13.38 3.64
CA GLY A 65 15.29 -14.18 4.76
C GLY A 65 14.23 -13.51 5.64
N CYS A 66 13.98 -14.15 6.78
CA CYS A 66 12.72 -14.08 7.51
C CYS A 66 12.53 -12.80 8.36
N ASP A 67 13.59 -12.02 8.61
CA ASP A 67 13.45 -10.79 9.39
C ASP A 67 12.69 -9.71 8.60
N SER A 68 11.41 -9.61 8.93
CA SER A 68 10.47 -8.67 8.33
C SER A 68 10.34 -7.39 9.17
N THR A 69 11.14 -7.24 10.23
CA THR A 69 11.06 -6.11 11.17
C THR A 69 11.24 -4.79 10.46
N PHE A 70 12.31 -4.66 9.68
CA PHE A 70 12.66 -3.40 9.04
C PHE A 70 11.69 -3.03 7.92
N SER A 71 11.31 -3.99 7.07
CA SER A 71 10.34 -3.78 5.99
C SER A 71 8.94 -3.48 6.54
N THR A 72 8.49 -4.19 7.57
CA THR A 72 7.18 -3.95 8.20
C THR A 72 7.14 -2.58 8.88
N ALA A 73 8.18 -2.25 9.66
CA ALA A 73 8.27 -0.95 10.32
C ALA A 73 8.20 0.22 9.33
N ALA A 74 8.81 0.09 8.15
CA ALA A 74 8.75 1.11 7.11
C ALA A 74 7.32 1.43 6.67
N SER A 75 6.51 0.42 6.36
CA SER A 75 5.11 0.63 5.93
C SER A 75 4.18 1.03 7.07
N VAL A 76 4.35 0.44 8.27
CA VAL A 76 3.53 0.82 9.44
C VAL A 76 3.79 2.28 9.82
N ALA A 77 5.05 2.72 9.85
CA ALA A 77 5.39 4.11 10.11
C ALA A 77 4.83 5.05 9.03
N PHE A 78 4.90 4.67 7.75
CA PHE A 78 4.30 5.45 6.67
C PHE A 78 2.79 5.61 6.87
N PHE A 79 2.07 4.51 7.12
CA PHE A 79 0.62 4.55 7.32
C PHE A 79 0.24 5.41 8.52
N ALA A 80 1.03 5.38 9.60
CA ALA A 80 0.82 6.25 10.76
C ALA A 80 1.02 7.74 10.40
N VAL A 81 2.12 8.08 9.71
CA VAL A 81 2.38 9.45 9.26
C VAL A 81 1.30 9.94 8.30
N ASP A 82 0.92 9.13 7.30
CA ASP A 82 -0.08 9.52 6.31
C ASP A 82 -1.46 9.68 6.97
N ALA A 83 -1.84 8.81 7.92
CA ALA A 83 -3.07 8.97 8.70
C ALA A 83 -3.09 10.29 9.48
N LEU A 84 -1.98 10.68 10.11
CA LEU A 84 -1.87 11.97 10.81
C LEU A 84 -2.00 13.14 9.85
N VAL A 85 -1.36 13.07 8.68
CA VAL A 85 -1.46 14.08 7.61
C VAL A 85 -2.90 14.18 7.09
N MET A 86 -3.56 13.05 6.85
CA MET A 86 -4.95 13.00 6.43
C MET A 86 -5.89 13.63 7.47
N ILE A 87 -5.73 13.31 8.76
CA ILE A 87 -6.50 13.92 9.86
C ILE A 87 -6.27 15.42 9.92
N SER A 88 -5.01 15.87 9.84
CA SER A 88 -4.64 17.29 9.83
C SER A 88 -5.31 18.04 8.66
N ASN A 89 -5.18 17.49 7.46
CA ASN A 89 -5.76 18.05 6.24
C ASN A 89 -7.30 18.01 6.26
N GLY A 90 -7.90 16.96 6.82
CA GLY A 90 -9.35 16.87 6.95
C GLY A 90 -9.92 17.92 7.91
N ARG A 91 -9.25 18.16 9.04
CA ARG A 91 -9.62 19.27 9.93
C ARG A 91 -9.55 20.63 9.21
N ARG A 92 -8.57 20.82 8.32
CA ARG A 92 -8.45 22.04 7.50
C ARG A 92 -9.56 22.13 6.46
N GLN A 93 -9.84 21.06 5.73
CA GLN A 93 -10.86 21.03 4.68
C GLN A 93 -12.28 21.21 5.23
N LYS A 94 -12.58 20.65 6.41
CA LYS A 94 -13.84 20.92 7.12
C LYS A 94 -14.02 22.40 7.45
N ARG A 95 -12.94 23.10 7.84
CA ARG A 95 -12.96 24.56 8.07
C ARG A 95 -13.15 25.35 6.77
N LEU A 96 -12.71 24.80 5.63
CA LEU A 96 -12.85 25.39 4.30
C LEU A 96 -14.15 25.00 3.58
N GLY A 97 -15.04 24.21 4.21
CA GLY A 97 -16.31 23.79 3.62
C GLY A 97 -16.20 22.68 2.55
N GLU A 98 -15.03 22.08 2.37
CA GLU A 98 -14.83 20.96 1.46
C GLU A 98 -15.27 19.64 2.12
N LYS A 99 -16.16 18.87 1.44
CA LYS A 99 -16.71 17.62 2.00
C LYS A 99 -15.67 16.49 2.01
N LEU A 100 -15.43 15.96 3.21
CA LEU A 100 -14.61 14.77 3.48
C LEU A 100 -15.30 13.45 3.09
N ASP A 101 -16.60 13.48 2.82
CA ASP A 101 -17.49 12.30 2.83
C ASP A 101 -17.51 11.50 1.52
N SER A 102 -16.51 11.66 0.63
CA SER A 102 -16.48 10.87 -0.59
C SER A 102 -16.13 9.42 -0.27
N PRO A 103 -16.82 8.42 -0.85
CA PRO A 103 -16.50 6.99 -0.65
C PRO A 103 -15.05 6.64 -0.96
N ALA A 104 -14.44 7.30 -1.94
CA ALA A 104 -13.02 7.11 -2.27
C ALA A 104 -12.09 7.51 -1.11
N ARG A 105 -12.44 8.56 -0.37
CA ARG A 105 -11.62 9.04 0.74
C ARG A 105 -11.79 8.19 1.98
N ALA A 106 -13.01 7.74 2.28
CA ALA A 106 -13.26 6.77 3.35
C ALA A 106 -12.48 5.46 3.12
N MET A 107 -12.42 5.00 1.87
CA MET A 107 -11.63 3.84 1.48
C MET A 107 -10.12 4.06 1.65
N ASP A 108 -9.61 5.23 1.28
CA ASP A 108 -8.20 5.58 1.54
C ASP A 108 -7.91 5.52 3.05
N TYR A 109 -8.76 6.10 3.91
CA TYR A 109 -8.60 6.00 5.37
C TYR A 109 -8.60 4.56 5.87
N ALA A 110 -9.58 3.76 5.43
CA ALA A 110 -9.69 2.36 5.82
C ALA A 110 -8.46 1.57 5.40
N HIS A 111 -7.96 1.77 4.17
CA HIS A 111 -6.78 1.08 3.66
C HIS A 111 -5.53 1.34 4.51
N HIS A 112 -5.25 2.60 4.88
CA HIS A 112 -4.04 2.95 5.63
C HIS A 112 -4.16 2.49 7.10
N LEU A 113 -5.33 2.63 7.71
CA LEU A 113 -5.56 2.15 9.08
C LEU A 113 -5.49 0.62 9.17
N ILE A 114 -6.21 -0.07 8.29
CA ILE A 114 -6.18 -1.53 8.22
C ILE A 114 -4.75 -1.99 7.90
N GLY A 115 -4.06 -1.35 6.95
CA GLY A 115 -2.67 -1.67 6.61
C GLY A 115 -1.69 -1.56 7.78
N ALA A 116 -1.83 -0.55 8.65
CA ALA A 116 -0.99 -0.36 9.83
C ALA A 116 -1.24 -1.44 10.91
N VAL A 117 -2.52 -1.69 11.21
CA VAL A 117 -2.94 -2.73 12.16
C VAL A 117 -2.49 -4.10 11.65
N TYR A 118 -2.71 -4.36 10.37
CA TYR A 118 -2.39 -5.62 9.71
C TYR A 118 -0.89 -5.91 9.73
N GLY A 119 -0.05 -4.94 9.38
CA GLY A 119 1.41 -5.10 9.42
C GLY A 119 1.93 -5.37 10.83
N THR A 120 1.49 -4.59 11.80
CA THR A 120 1.90 -4.78 13.21
C THR A 120 1.46 -6.14 13.75
N PHE A 121 0.20 -6.52 13.49
CA PHE A 121 -0.33 -7.79 13.96
C PHE A 121 0.42 -8.97 13.35
N LEU A 122 0.65 -8.97 12.03
CA LEU A 122 1.35 -10.07 11.38
C LEU A 122 2.82 -10.16 11.80
N LEU A 123 3.47 -9.05 12.12
CA LEU A 123 4.86 -9.09 12.60
C LEU A 123 5.02 -9.89 13.88
N PHE A 124 4.09 -9.73 14.83
CA PHE A 124 4.19 -10.37 16.16
C PHE A 124 3.32 -11.60 16.32
N GLY A 125 2.23 -11.71 15.57
CA GLY A 125 1.19 -12.71 15.75
C GLY A 125 1.18 -13.81 14.70
N GLN A 126 1.90 -13.68 13.58
CA GLN A 126 1.85 -14.68 12.51
C GLN A 126 2.26 -16.08 13.00
N GLU A 127 3.26 -16.19 13.87
CA GLU A 127 3.74 -17.49 14.39
C GLU A 127 2.74 -18.19 15.30
N VAL A 128 1.73 -17.46 15.80
CA VAL A 128 0.65 -18.04 16.63
C VAL A 128 -0.39 -18.74 15.77
N VAL A 129 -0.56 -18.30 14.52
CA VAL A 129 -1.67 -18.71 13.65
C VAL A 129 -1.22 -19.37 12.35
N CYS A 130 0.06 -19.29 12.02
CA CYS A 130 0.69 -19.90 10.87
C CYS A 130 1.90 -20.70 11.32
N GLN A 131 2.23 -21.76 10.56
CA GLN A 131 3.43 -22.55 10.82
C GLN A 131 4.67 -21.65 10.81
N PRO A 132 5.66 -21.92 11.68
CA PRO A 132 6.87 -21.12 11.79
C PRO A 132 7.48 -20.93 10.40
N SER A 133 7.62 -19.66 10.04
CA SER A 133 7.61 -19.29 8.64
C SER A 133 8.93 -19.50 7.94
N CYS A 134 10.07 -19.64 8.63
CA CYS A 134 11.36 -19.71 7.93
C CYS A 134 11.54 -21.02 7.14
N PRO A 135 11.81 -20.97 5.82
CA PRO A 135 12.35 -19.84 5.04
C PRO A 135 11.35 -18.88 4.36
N ALA A 136 10.05 -19.10 4.47
CA ALA A 136 9.04 -18.16 3.98
C ALA A 136 8.95 -16.88 4.87
N PRO A 137 9.00 -15.69 4.26
CA PRO A 137 8.81 -14.42 4.95
C PRO A 137 7.37 -14.21 5.45
N ASN A 138 7.21 -13.15 6.25
CA ASN A 138 5.92 -12.68 6.71
C ASN A 138 4.94 -12.46 5.55
N LEU A 139 3.69 -12.90 5.69
CA LEU A 139 2.63 -12.69 4.69
C LEU A 139 2.42 -11.20 4.37
N TYR A 140 2.66 -10.32 5.35
CA TYR A 140 2.65 -8.88 5.15
C TYR A 140 3.72 -8.43 4.15
N THR A 141 4.92 -9.01 4.21
CA THR A 141 6.02 -8.68 3.29
C THR A 141 5.65 -9.00 1.84
N TYR A 142 4.97 -10.11 1.60
CA TYR A 142 4.43 -10.37 0.27
C TYR A 142 3.31 -9.39 -0.12
N ALA A 143 2.46 -8.98 0.83
CA ALA A 143 1.45 -7.97 0.53
C ALA A 143 2.08 -6.60 0.17
N GLN A 144 3.25 -6.28 0.73
CA GLN A 144 4.00 -5.04 0.44
C GLN A 144 4.51 -4.98 -1.00
N THR A 145 4.77 -6.11 -1.69
CA THR A 145 5.17 -6.06 -3.12
C THR A 145 4.07 -5.48 -4.00
N ASN A 146 2.83 -5.49 -3.52
CA ASN A 146 1.71 -4.94 -4.25
C ASN A 146 1.66 -3.40 -4.22
N GLU A 147 2.49 -2.76 -3.39
CA GLU A 147 2.69 -1.31 -3.38
C GLU A 147 3.41 -0.80 -4.63
N PHE A 148 3.94 -1.68 -5.48
CA PHE A 148 4.50 -1.33 -6.78
C PHE A 148 3.50 -0.55 -7.64
N SER A 149 2.21 -0.91 -7.53
CA SER A 149 1.12 -0.24 -8.24
C SER A 149 0.93 1.24 -7.81
N THR A 150 1.31 1.58 -6.57
CA THR A 150 1.17 2.93 -5.99
C THR A 150 2.01 3.98 -6.73
N LEU A 151 3.16 3.59 -7.28
CA LEU A 151 3.99 4.47 -8.12
C LEU A 151 3.22 5.00 -9.33
N PHE A 152 2.60 4.09 -10.09
CA PHE A 152 1.84 4.46 -11.28
C PHE A 152 0.56 5.21 -10.93
N TYR A 153 -0.09 4.84 -9.80
CA TYR A 153 -1.26 5.56 -9.32
C TYR A 153 -0.95 7.02 -9.01
N GLY A 154 0.12 7.28 -8.27
CA GLY A 154 0.54 8.64 -7.94
C GLY A 154 0.95 9.42 -9.19
N LEU A 155 1.70 8.80 -10.11
CA LEU A 155 2.06 9.42 -11.38
C LEU A 155 0.83 9.80 -12.19
N TYR A 156 -0.18 8.91 -12.26
CA TYR A 156 -1.44 9.19 -12.92
C TYR A 156 -2.20 10.34 -12.25
N ARG A 157 -2.24 10.40 -10.91
CA ARG A 157 -2.91 11.51 -10.20
C ARG A 157 -2.23 12.86 -10.42
N LEU A 158 -0.90 12.89 -10.53
CA LEU A 158 -0.13 14.11 -10.74
C LEU A 158 -0.20 14.61 -12.18
N THR A 159 -0.15 13.71 -13.16
CA THR A 159 0.01 14.06 -14.59
C THR A 159 -1.27 13.90 -15.40
N ARG A 160 -2.25 13.12 -14.92
CA ARG A 160 -3.42 12.64 -15.68
C ARG A 160 -3.06 11.91 -16.97
N HIS A 161 -1.82 11.41 -17.09
CA HIS A 161 -1.34 10.76 -18.31
C HIS A 161 -1.97 9.36 -18.46
N PRO A 162 -2.59 9.04 -19.61
CA PRO A 162 -3.32 7.79 -19.78
C PRO A 162 -2.43 6.55 -19.65
N ILE A 163 -1.18 6.61 -20.11
CA ILE A 163 -0.22 5.50 -19.94
C ILE A 163 0.02 5.19 -18.46
N ALA A 164 0.18 6.20 -17.60
CA ALA A 164 0.36 5.97 -16.16
C ALA A 164 -0.88 5.33 -15.53
N GLY A 165 -2.08 5.72 -15.98
CA GLY A 165 -3.33 5.07 -15.57
C GLY A 165 -3.44 3.61 -16.04
N GLY A 166 -3.01 3.31 -17.26
CA GLY A 166 -2.96 1.95 -17.80
C GLY A 166 -1.96 1.07 -17.05
N LEU A 167 -0.75 1.57 -16.79
CA LEU A 167 0.27 0.89 -16.00
C LEU A 167 -0.21 0.64 -14.56
N PHE A 168 -0.90 1.60 -13.95
CA PHE A 168 -1.52 1.42 -12.65
C PHE A 168 -2.54 0.27 -12.67
N ALA A 169 -3.47 0.26 -13.62
CA ALA A 169 -4.50 -0.78 -13.70
C ALA A 169 -3.88 -2.18 -13.90
N LEU A 170 -2.87 -2.29 -14.77
CA LEU A 170 -2.15 -3.54 -15.01
C LEU A 170 -1.37 -4.01 -13.77
N ALA A 171 -0.59 -3.12 -13.16
CA ALA A 171 0.19 -3.44 -11.96
C ALA A 171 -0.71 -3.79 -10.77
N PHE A 172 -1.81 -3.05 -10.60
CA PHE A 172 -2.80 -3.32 -9.55
C PHE A 172 -3.43 -4.70 -9.76
N PHE A 173 -3.91 -5.00 -10.97
CA PHE A 173 -4.50 -6.30 -11.27
C PHE A 173 -3.51 -7.45 -11.07
N GLY A 174 -2.31 -7.33 -11.63
CA GLY A 174 -1.29 -8.39 -11.53
C GLY A 174 -0.88 -8.67 -10.08
N SER A 175 -0.59 -7.62 -9.31
CA SER A 175 -0.09 -7.78 -7.93
C SER A 175 -1.21 -8.04 -6.91
N ARG A 176 -2.30 -7.25 -6.94
CA ARG A 176 -3.36 -7.31 -5.91
C ARG A 176 -4.44 -8.35 -6.18
N ILE A 177 -4.62 -8.77 -7.44
CA ILE A 177 -5.64 -9.76 -7.81
C ILE A 177 -4.96 -11.08 -8.16
N VAL A 178 -4.16 -11.12 -9.23
CA VAL A 178 -3.58 -12.38 -9.70
C VAL A 178 -2.63 -12.96 -8.65
N PHE A 179 -1.62 -12.22 -8.21
CA PHE A 179 -0.66 -12.72 -7.23
C PHE A 179 -1.32 -13.04 -5.88
N ASN A 180 -2.15 -12.15 -5.34
CA ASN A 180 -2.81 -12.42 -4.06
C ASN A 180 -3.75 -13.64 -4.09
N PHE A 181 -4.58 -13.80 -5.12
CA PHE A 181 -5.54 -14.91 -5.18
C PHE A 181 -4.90 -16.23 -5.64
N MET A 182 -3.92 -16.18 -6.54
CA MET A 182 -3.30 -17.39 -7.09
C MET A 182 -2.14 -17.89 -6.24
N TYR A 183 -1.51 -17.01 -5.44
CA TYR A 183 -0.38 -17.37 -4.59
C TYR A 183 -0.68 -17.16 -3.10
N LEU A 184 -0.94 -15.93 -2.64
CA LEU A 184 -1.03 -15.67 -1.19
C LEU A 184 -2.21 -16.35 -0.50
N VAL A 185 -3.38 -16.40 -1.14
CA VAL A 185 -4.56 -17.06 -0.56
C VAL A 185 -4.33 -18.57 -0.42
N PRO A 186 -3.95 -19.32 -1.48
CA PRO A 186 -3.61 -20.73 -1.36
C PRO A 186 -2.49 -20.99 -0.36
N TYR A 187 -1.43 -20.17 -0.40
CA TYR A 187 -0.31 -20.31 0.52
C TYR A 187 -0.74 -20.15 1.97
N SER A 188 -1.52 -19.11 2.27
CA SER A 188 -2.06 -18.85 3.62
C SER A 188 -3.01 -19.96 4.06
N TRP A 189 -3.83 -20.48 3.15
CA TRP A 189 -4.74 -21.60 3.43
C TRP A 189 -3.98 -22.88 3.82
N SER A 190 -2.85 -23.15 3.16
CA SER A 190 -2.06 -24.36 3.42
C SER A 190 -1.15 -24.25 4.64
N HIS A 191 -0.74 -23.04 5.05
CA HIS A 191 0.27 -22.84 6.09
C HIS A 191 -0.25 -22.14 7.35
N CYS A 192 -1.51 -21.70 7.35
CA CYS A 192 -2.15 -21.08 8.51
C CYS A 192 -3.39 -21.84 8.96
N THR A 193 -3.73 -21.67 10.23
CA THR A 193 -5.02 -22.08 10.78
C THR A 193 -6.14 -21.34 10.07
N PHE A 194 -7.29 -22.00 9.91
CA PHE A 194 -8.47 -21.39 9.27
C PHE A 194 -8.92 -20.10 9.96
N SER A 195 -8.90 -20.07 11.30
CA SER A 195 -9.21 -18.89 12.10
C SER A 195 -8.22 -17.75 11.86
N GLY A 196 -6.92 -18.05 11.76
CA GLY A 196 -5.89 -17.10 11.37
C GLY A 196 -6.16 -16.52 9.97
N PHE A 197 -6.36 -17.38 8.98
CA PHE A 197 -6.67 -16.95 7.62
C PHE A 197 -7.91 -16.05 7.54
N MET A 198 -9.00 -16.42 8.22
CA MET A 198 -10.26 -15.67 8.19
C MET A 198 -10.22 -14.36 8.97
N ALA A 199 -9.50 -14.31 10.10
CA ALA A 199 -9.37 -13.09 10.89
C ALA A 199 -8.38 -12.08 10.26
N ILE A 200 -7.42 -12.57 9.47
CA ILE A 200 -6.24 -11.81 9.08
C ILE A 200 -6.23 -11.61 7.57
N ALA A 201 -6.05 -12.67 6.78
CA ALA A 201 -5.86 -12.55 5.34
C ALA A 201 -7.15 -12.14 4.60
N ALA A 202 -8.31 -12.72 4.97
CA ALA A 202 -9.55 -12.53 4.22
C ALA A 202 -10.04 -11.07 4.17
N PRO A 203 -10.09 -10.29 5.27
CA PRO A 203 -10.56 -8.90 5.22
C PRO A 203 -9.72 -8.01 4.30
N TYR A 204 -8.39 -8.15 4.35
CA TYR A 204 -7.50 -7.37 3.50
C TYR A 204 -7.65 -7.75 2.03
N GLN A 205 -7.81 -9.04 1.70
CA GLN A 205 -8.02 -9.47 0.31
C GLN A 205 -9.38 -9.05 -0.25
N LEU A 206 -10.44 -9.11 0.57
CA LEU A 206 -11.77 -8.60 0.19
C LEU A 206 -11.72 -7.10 -0.12
N LEU A 207 -10.95 -6.33 0.66
CA LEU A 207 -10.73 -4.91 0.40
C LEU A 207 -10.11 -4.68 -0.99
N GLN A 208 -9.13 -5.49 -1.40
CA GLN A 208 -8.49 -5.37 -2.72
C GLN A 208 -9.45 -5.66 -3.87
N VAL A 209 -10.33 -6.65 -3.73
CA VAL A 209 -11.37 -6.97 -4.72
C VAL A 209 -12.36 -5.82 -4.86
N ALA A 210 -12.84 -5.30 -3.73
CA ALA A 210 -13.74 -4.15 -3.73
C ALA A 210 -13.09 -2.94 -4.43
N TRP A 211 -11.79 -2.74 -4.22
CA TRP A 211 -11.06 -1.64 -4.85
C TRP A 211 -10.89 -1.83 -6.35
N MET A 212 -10.58 -3.05 -6.80
CA MET A 212 -10.52 -3.39 -8.22
C MET A 212 -11.86 -3.10 -8.92
N PHE A 213 -12.97 -3.51 -8.31
CA PHE A 213 -14.30 -3.24 -8.85
C PHE A 213 -14.55 -1.74 -9.06
N LEU A 214 -14.19 -0.92 -8.08
CA LEU A 214 -14.32 0.54 -8.18
C LEU A 214 -13.41 1.14 -9.26
N ILE A 215 -12.18 0.64 -9.40
CA ILE A 215 -11.23 1.06 -10.44
C ILE A 215 -11.78 0.72 -11.82
N VAL A 216 -12.23 -0.53 -12.04
CA VAL A 216 -12.81 -0.99 -13.31
C VAL A 216 -14.03 -0.16 -13.67
N LYS A 217 -14.95 0.06 -12.73
CA LYS A 217 -16.15 0.89 -12.95
C LYS A 217 -15.77 2.31 -13.39
N LYS A 218 -14.74 2.90 -12.77
CA LYS A 218 -14.26 4.25 -13.10
C LYS A 218 -13.58 4.30 -14.47
N VAL A 219 -12.77 3.31 -14.81
CA VAL A 219 -12.12 3.19 -16.12
C VAL A 219 -13.17 2.99 -17.21
N ALA A 220 -14.11 2.07 -17.03
CA ALA A 220 -15.20 1.82 -17.96
C ALA A 220 -16.04 3.07 -18.23
N ALA A 221 -16.42 3.81 -17.18
CA ALA A 221 -17.14 5.08 -17.32
C ALA A 221 -16.33 6.15 -18.09
N SER A 222 -15.01 6.19 -17.90
CA SER A 222 -14.14 7.14 -18.59
C SER A 222 -14.01 6.82 -20.09
N LEU A 223 -14.09 5.54 -20.45
CA LEU A 223 -14.08 5.09 -21.85
C LEU A 223 -15.41 5.33 -22.56
N THR A 224 -16.55 5.25 -21.85
CA THR A 224 -17.88 5.46 -22.44
C THR A 224 -18.27 6.94 -22.54
N CYS A 225 -17.81 7.79 -21.60
CA CYS A 225 -18.02 9.25 -21.63
C CYS A 225 -17.11 9.98 -22.64
N GLY A 226 -16.19 9.29 -23.32
CA GLY A 226 -15.39 9.83 -24.43
C GLY A 226 -16.17 10.04 -25.74
N ARG A 227 -17.45 9.64 -25.83
CA ARG A 227 -18.31 10.06 -26.95
C ARG A 227 -18.70 11.52 -26.76
N LYS A 228 -18.09 12.41 -27.56
CA LYS A 228 -18.53 13.82 -27.71
C LYS A 228 -20.06 13.87 -27.80
N PRO A 229 -20.74 14.81 -27.11
CA PRO A 229 -22.15 15.04 -27.37
C PRO A 229 -22.30 15.33 -28.87
N LYS A 230 -23.20 14.61 -29.55
CA LYS A 230 -23.64 15.01 -30.88
C LYS A 230 -24.11 16.45 -30.74
N ALA A 231 -23.51 17.36 -31.49
CA ALA A 231 -23.98 18.73 -31.59
C ALA A 231 -25.48 18.65 -31.89
N ALA A 232 -26.31 19.15 -30.98
CA ALA A 232 -27.71 19.35 -31.27
C ALA A 232 -27.74 20.28 -32.49
N LYS A 233 -28.29 19.78 -33.60
CA LYS A 233 -28.65 20.65 -34.72
C LYS A 233 -29.66 21.63 -34.16
N VAL A 234 -29.25 22.88 -34.03
CA VAL A 234 -30.18 24.00 -33.89
C VAL A 234 -30.95 24.03 -35.20
N ALA A 235 -32.24 23.73 -35.12
CA ALA A 235 -33.24 24.00 -36.14
C ALA A 235 -34.19 25.05 -35.57
#